data_AF-A0AAD8C099-F1
#
_entry.id   AF-A0AAD8C099-F1
#
_cell.length_a   1.000
_cell.length_b   1.000
_cell.length_c   1.000
_cell.angle_alpha   90.00
_cell.angle_beta   90.00
_cell.angle_gamma   90.00
#
_symmetry.space_group_name_H-M   'P 1'
#
loop_
_entity.id
_entity.type
_entity.pdbx_description
1 polymer ?
#
loop_
_entity_poly.entity_id
_entity_poly.type
_entity_poly.pdbx_seq_one_letter_code
_entity_poly.pdbx_strand_id
1 'polypeptide(L)'
;MFELHTTSDLLITLSQFIYNYRQSIGVHDLVVTPRIINQEKGGTVIFVWNDTIKPDLFVTVFGLYEPEAQKYSVIYTYKKHVKVVSCSVNIEKTLLAFSIAKAVDPLVDKKQKVVFQAYLAELQSAEKNVFSLNMERSTFLKVQFLYPEQTKSSHSKESDMLVFLHKESIGLYKIPTARIGERGIMMSGQPKTEQIVRKFVWCQWDAQYQRLHYIHNVRQANSDTISHSMCTLQFKNNGKAENMISIPINFPFPYIRTADKPHYGDIPFHTGIPDLSLNISVLTQSSGTFCLCYHKLMSDQKSEHGPQSPNDYQNVEYYISMVHHAKTLYGCVSSLPKHVVNQKRLVFSWVGSYLLVMLPGYFVHLLNVGPSFEPCHHILLHDYTFDSESFPHPRPISVKFNVKDEMTSRQTSSMSHFSTSLTSSISRDRHSFNSLCQKSIPVFSEYCSNIKTLLPCQGFVRESGSIAQHLYDYRSGCMLKLVLNTDLILDSFQNTYWQTRLAILHYMILHNKDFFIVKKQ
;
A
#
# COMPACT_ATOMS: atom_id res chain seq x y z
N MET A 1 -21.79 1.72 -8.16
CA MET A 1 -21.83 2.76 -7.12
C MET A 1 -20.47 3.44 -6.95
N PHE A 2 -19.40 2.66 -6.84
CA PHE A 2 -18.03 3.14 -6.99
C PHE A 2 -17.55 2.86 -8.42
N GLU A 3 -16.90 3.85 -9.02
CA GLU A 3 -16.34 3.74 -10.36
C GLU A 3 -14.83 3.97 -10.31
N LEU A 4 -14.09 3.21 -11.12
CA LEU A 4 -12.67 3.44 -11.36
C LEU A 4 -12.54 4.13 -12.72
N HIS A 5 -12.15 5.40 -12.70
CA HIS A 5 -11.94 6.18 -13.92
C HIS A 5 -10.46 6.17 -14.27
N THR A 6 -10.12 5.74 -15.48
CA THR A 6 -8.74 5.82 -15.98
C THR A 6 -8.32 7.26 -16.15
N THR A 7 -7.24 7.66 -15.47
CA THR A 7 -6.68 9.02 -15.58
C THR A 7 -5.53 9.08 -16.58
N SER A 8 -4.69 8.05 -16.63
CA SER A 8 -3.58 7.94 -17.58
C SER A 8 -3.07 6.50 -17.68
N ASP A 9 -2.60 6.10 -18.86
CA ASP A 9 -1.83 4.86 -19.00
C ASP A 9 -0.33 5.15 -18.83
N LEU A 10 0.22 4.80 -17.67
CA LEU A 10 1.60 5.10 -17.34
C LEU A 10 2.58 4.18 -18.08
N LEU A 11 2.22 2.92 -18.32
CA LEU A 11 3.13 2.00 -19.02
C LEU A 11 3.24 2.37 -20.50
N ILE A 12 2.14 2.80 -21.14
CA ILE A 12 2.17 3.28 -22.53
C ILE A 12 3.05 4.53 -22.64
N THR A 13 2.88 5.53 -21.78
CA THR A 13 3.67 6.77 -21.89
C THR A 13 5.16 6.53 -21.63
N LEU A 14 5.49 5.67 -20.67
CA LEU A 14 6.87 5.25 -20.42
C LEU A 14 7.46 4.46 -21.61
N SER A 15 6.68 3.56 -22.21
CA SER A 15 7.12 2.80 -23.39
C SER A 15 7.36 3.71 -24.59
N GLN A 16 6.49 4.71 -24.80
CA GLN A 16 6.68 5.71 -25.86
C GLN A 16 7.93 6.56 -25.64
N PHE A 17 8.19 6.98 -24.40
CA PHE A 17 9.43 7.68 -24.07
C PHE A 17 10.67 6.83 -24.37
N ILE A 18 10.67 5.56 -23.95
CA ILE A 18 11.78 4.64 -24.19
C ILE A 18 12.00 4.45 -25.70
N TYR A 19 10.94 4.28 -26.47
CA TYR A 19 11.02 4.21 -27.93
C TYR A 19 11.71 5.44 -28.52
N ASN A 20 11.23 6.65 -28.19
CA ASN A 20 11.80 7.91 -28.67
C ASN A 20 13.26 8.07 -28.26
N TYR A 21 13.61 7.71 -27.03
CA TYR A 21 14.98 7.73 -26.53
C TYR A 21 15.89 6.79 -27.34
N ARG A 22 15.45 5.54 -27.61
CA ARG A 22 16.23 4.56 -28.39
C ARG A 22 16.47 5.05 -29.82
N GLN A 23 15.46 5.65 -30.46
CA GLN A 23 15.64 6.29 -31.77
C GLN A 23 16.70 7.39 -31.72
N SER A 24 16.71 8.21 -30.67
CA SER A 24 17.69 9.32 -30.54
C SER A 24 19.13 8.86 -30.38
N ILE A 25 19.36 7.63 -29.90
CA ILE A 25 20.69 7.03 -29.76
C ILE A 25 21.02 6.03 -30.88
N GLY A 26 20.25 6.01 -31.96
CA GLY A 26 20.47 5.16 -33.14
C GLY A 26 20.18 3.69 -32.91
N VAL A 27 19.39 3.35 -31.88
CA VAL A 27 18.95 1.98 -31.60
C VAL A 27 17.55 1.81 -32.17
N HIS A 28 17.47 1.05 -33.27
CA HIS A 28 16.23 0.63 -33.91
C HIS A 28 15.97 -0.83 -33.53
N ASP A 29 14.71 -1.21 -33.37
CA ASP A 29 14.21 -2.58 -33.08
C ASP A 29 14.06 -3.01 -31.61
N LEU A 30 13.08 -3.90 -31.40
CA LEU A 30 12.55 -4.50 -30.16
C LEU A 30 11.66 -3.56 -29.31
N VAL A 31 10.48 -4.06 -28.95
CA VAL A 31 9.64 -3.43 -27.93
C VAL A 31 10.26 -3.73 -26.57
N VAL A 32 10.61 -2.69 -25.82
CA VAL A 32 11.15 -2.82 -24.47
C VAL A 32 10.09 -2.45 -23.46
N THR A 33 9.88 -3.31 -22.47
CA THR A 33 8.87 -3.09 -21.43
C THR A 33 9.50 -2.38 -20.21
N PRO A 34 9.01 -1.19 -19.83
CA PRO A 34 9.44 -0.52 -18.60
C PRO A 34 8.99 -1.31 -17.36
N ARG A 35 9.82 -1.28 -16.31
CA ARG A 35 9.46 -1.71 -14.95
C ARG A 35 9.49 -0.51 -14.03
N ILE A 36 8.35 -0.19 -13.44
CA ILE A 36 8.23 0.85 -12.42
C ILE A 36 8.75 0.30 -11.08
N ILE A 37 9.67 1.01 -10.44
CA ILE A 37 10.34 0.53 -9.23
C ILE A 37 9.93 1.32 -7.99
N ASN A 38 10.01 2.66 -8.03
CA ASN A 38 9.77 3.50 -6.85
C ASN A 38 9.07 4.81 -7.20
N GLN A 39 8.54 5.48 -6.18
CA GLN A 39 8.02 6.84 -6.25
C GLN A 39 8.63 7.69 -5.13
N GLU A 40 9.24 8.80 -5.51
CA GLU A 40 9.86 9.75 -4.59
C GLU A 40 8.85 10.78 -4.06
N LYS A 41 9.30 11.60 -3.09
CA LYS A 41 8.53 12.75 -2.60
C LYS A 41 8.15 13.66 -3.77
N GLY A 42 6.90 14.15 -3.78
CA GLY A 42 6.35 14.92 -4.90
C GLY A 42 5.90 14.06 -6.10
N GLY A 43 5.89 12.73 -5.96
CA GLY A 43 5.29 11.84 -6.95
C GLY A 43 6.17 11.46 -8.14
N THR A 44 7.43 11.90 -8.15
CA THR A 44 8.39 11.52 -9.20
C THR A 44 8.53 10.00 -9.25
N VAL A 45 8.28 9.42 -10.42
CA VAL A 45 8.34 7.97 -10.66
C VAL A 45 9.73 7.59 -11.15
N ILE A 46 10.30 6.56 -10.54
CA ILE A 46 11.53 5.93 -11.02
C ILE A 46 11.17 4.61 -11.71
N PHE A 47 11.61 4.47 -12.94
CA PHE A 47 11.40 3.26 -13.75
C PHE A 47 12.72 2.81 -14.36
N VAL A 48 12.79 1.54 -14.72
CA VAL A 48 13.96 0.91 -15.31
C VAL A 48 13.57 0.10 -16.52
N TRP A 49 14.50 -0.10 -17.44
CA TRP A 49 14.38 -1.11 -18.49
C TRP A 49 15.73 -1.72 -18.79
N ASN A 50 15.69 -2.94 -19.31
CA ASN A 50 16.87 -3.60 -19.84
C ASN A 50 16.95 -3.34 -21.33
N ASP A 51 18.14 -3.01 -21.82
CA ASP A 51 18.34 -2.61 -23.21
C ASP A 51 19.61 -3.27 -23.77
N THR A 52 19.69 -3.29 -25.09
CA THR A 52 20.86 -3.76 -25.84
C THR A 52 21.28 -2.61 -26.76
N ILE A 53 22.16 -1.74 -26.26
CA ILE A 53 22.58 -0.53 -26.99
C ILE A 53 23.55 -0.89 -28.13
N LYS A 54 24.33 -1.96 -27.94
CA LYS A 54 25.21 -2.58 -28.95
C LYS A 54 25.05 -4.10 -28.85
N PRO A 55 25.36 -4.88 -29.91
CA PRO A 55 25.14 -6.32 -29.94
C PRO A 55 25.65 -7.09 -28.70
N ASP A 56 26.76 -6.63 -28.11
CA ASP A 56 27.38 -7.28 -26.94
C ASP A 56 27.29 -6.45 -25.65
N LEU A 57 26.52 -5.35 -25.64
CA LEU A 57 26.41 -4.46 -24.49
C LEU A 57 24.97 -4.44 -23.95
N PHE A 58 24.70 -5.41 -23.08
CA PHE A 58 23.46 -5.46 -22.31
C PHE A 58 23.53 -4.56 -21.08
N VAL A 59 22.57 -3.65 -20.98
CA VAL A 59 22.55 -2.62 -19.93
C VAL A 59 21.22 -2.61 -19.21
N THR A 60 21.22 -2.02 -18.02
CA THR A 60 20.01 -1.61 -17.33
C THR A 60 19.99 -0.08 -17.25
N VAL A 61 18.94 0.53 -17.79
CA VAL A 61 18.78 1.97 -17.86
C VAL A 61 17.75 2.42 -16.82
N PHE A 62 18.01 3.55 -16.18
CA PHE A 62 17.18 4.19 -15.17
C PHE A 62 16.61 5.48 -15.72
N GLY A 63 15.28 5.60 -15.66
CA GLY A 63 14.54 6.78 -16.06
C GLY A 63 13.78 7.42 -14.90
N LEU A 64 13.53 8.72 -15.04
CA LEU A 64 12.64 9.49 -14.18
C LEU A 64 11.46 10.01 -14.99
N TYR A 65 10.28 9.93 -14.39
CA TYR A 65 9.09 10.64 -14.85
C TYR A 65 8.61 11.57 -13.74
N GLU A 66 8.51 12.86 -14.05
CA GLU A 66 8.01 13.91 -13.15
C GLU A 66 6.56 14.24 -13.56
N PRO A 67 5.53 13.74 -12.87
CA PRO A 67 4.14 13.85 -13.35
C PRO A 67 3.62 15.29 -13.41
N GLU A 68 4.10 16.15 -12.51
CA GLU A 68 3.73 17.56 -12.45
C GLU A 68 4.26 18.33 -13.67
N ALA A 69 5.55 18.18 -13.97
CA ALA A 69 6.20 18.80 -15.12
C ALA A 69 5.96 18.03 -16.44
N GLN A 70 5.31 16.87 -16.39
CA GLN A 70 5.17 15.91 -17.49
C GLN A 70 6.49 15.60 -18.20
N LYS A 71 7.59 15.57 -17.43
CA LYS A 71 8.96 15.48 -17.96
C LYS A 71 9.49 14.06 -17.78
N TYR A 72 10.08 13.54 -18.85
CA TYR A 72 10.78 12.25 -18.85
C TYR A 72 12.28 12.48 -19.05
N SER A 73 13.11 11.66 -18.40
CA SER A 73 14.56 11.74 -18.57
C SER A 73 15.24 10.41 -18.27
N VAL A 74 16.37 10.17 -18.94
CA VAL A 74 17.30 9.10 -18.58
C VAL A 74 18.32 9.66 -17.60
N ILE A 75 18.46 9.05 -16.43
CA ILE A 75 19.40 9.52 -15.40
C ILE A 75 20.68 8.68 -15.36
N TYR A 76 20.58 7.38 -15.59
CA TYR A 76 21.73 6.48 -15.44
C TYR A 76 21.62 5.25 -16.34
N THR A 77 22.76 4.79 -16.85
CA THR A 77 22.88 3.54 -17.61
C THR A 77 23.92 2.67 -16.93
N TYR A 78 23.47 1.60 -16.28
CA TYR A 78 24.34 0.61 -15.67
C TYR A 78 24.80 -0.39 -16.72
N LYS A 79 26.12 -0.52 -16.89
CA LYS A 79 26.75 -1.37 -17.93
C LYS A 79 26.67 -2.88 -17.62
N LYS A 80 25.54 -3.34 -17.05
CA LYS A 80 25.21 -4.74 -16.81
C LYS A 80 23.70 -4.91 -16.89
N HIS A 81 23.28 -6.06 -17.39
CA HIS A 81 21.89 -6.51 -17.33
C HIS A 81 21.57 -7.06 -15.94
N VAL A 82 20.78 -6.33 -15.16
CA VAL A 82 20.46 -6.70 -13.77
C VAL A 82 18.96 -6.57 -13.48
N LYS A 83 18.47 -7.39 -12.54
CA LYS A 83 17.12 -7.24 -12.00
C LYS A 83 17.15 -6.23 -10.84
N VAL A 84 16.85 -4.97 -11.13
CA VAL A 84 16.64 -3.96 -10.09
C VAL A 84 15.37 -4.29 -9.30
N VAL A 85 15.46 -4.20 -7.96
CA VAL A 85 14.35 -4.48 -7.04
C VAL A 85 14.00 -3.28 -6.14
N SER A 86 14.92 -2.34 -5.92
CA SER A 86 14.66 -1.06 -5.28
C SER A 86 15.59 -0.02 -5.86
N CYS A 87 15.13 1.23 -5.95
CA CYS A 87 16.00 2.36 -6.26
C CYS A 87 15.44 3.64 -5.69
N SER A 88 16.33 4.60 -5.45
CA SER A 88 15.96 5.94 -5.01
C SER A 88 16.99 6.96 -5.48
N VAL A 89 16.54 8.18 -5.75
CA VAL A 89 17.38 9.31 -6.16
C VAL A 89 17.32 10.36 -5.05
N ASN A 90 18.43 11.05 -4.80
CA ASN A 90 18.43 12.12 -3.80
C ASN A 90 17.73 13.38 -4.33
N ILE A 91 17.38 14.30 -3.43
CA ILE A 91 16.63 15.52 -3.78
C ILE A 91 17.32 16.39 -4.86
N GLU A 92 18.66 16.43 -4.87
CA GLU A 92 19.45 17.19 -5.84
C GLU A 92 19.66 16.44 -7.18
N LYS A 93 19.19 15.19 -7.28
CA LYS A 93 19.36 14.30 -8.44
C LYS A 93 20.84 14.11 -8.84
N THR A 94 21.71 14.04 -7.85
CA THR A 94 23.16 13.87 -7.99
C THR A 94 23.61 12.45 -7.68
N LEU A 95 22.84 11.72 -6.87
CA LEU A 95 23.09 10.35 -6.46
C LEU A 95 21.89 9.45 -6.76
N LEU A 96 22.17 8.25 -7.25
CA LEU A 96 21.21 7.17 -7.44
C LEU A 96 21.64 5.98 -6.58
N ALA A 97 20.79 5.55 -5.68
CA ALA A 97 20.95 4.30 -4.96
C ALA A 97 20.05 3.24 -5.59
N PHE A 98 20.57 2.03 -5.77
CA PHE A 98 19.76 0.93 -6.28
C PHE A 98 20.21 -0.40 -5.70
N SER A 99 19.26 -1.33 -5.57
CA SER A 99 19.53 -2.71 -5.20
C SER A 99 19.08 -3.66 -6.30
N ILE A 100 19.80 -4.78 -6.40
CA ILE A 100 19.57 -5.81 -7.42
C ILE A 100 19.32 -7.16 -6.76
N ALA A 101 18.59 -8.01 -7.46
CA ALA A 101 18.47 -9.44 -7.17
C ALA A 101 19.33 -10.23 -8.17
N LYS A 102 20.33 -10.95 -7.66
CA LYS A 102 21.19 -11.84 -8.45
C LYS A 102 20.82 -13.29 -8.15
N ALA A 103 20.51 -14.06 -9.17
CA ALA A 103 20.42 -15.52 -9.03
C ALA A 103 21.83 -16.08 -8.80
N VAL A 104 22.00 -16.91 -7.78
CA VAL A 104 23.23 -17.67 -7.57
C VAL A 104 23.29 -18.80 -8.60
N ASP A 105 24.48 -19.03 -9.15
CA ASP A 105 24.71 -20.08 -10.14
C ASP A 105 24.29 -21.44 -9.56
N PRO A 106 23.39 -22.19 -10.23
CA PRO A 106 22.98 -23.53 -9.82
C PRO A 106 24.14 -24.52 -9.62
N LEU A 107 25.28 -24.30 -10.29
CA LEU A 107 26.49 -25.11 -10.14
C LEU A 107 27.15 -24.91 -8.77
N VAL A 108 26.94 -23.75 -8.13
CA VAL A 108 27.49 -23.39 -6.82
C VAL A 108 26.50 -23.70 -5.69
N ASP A 109 25.19 -23.54 -5.94
CA ASP A 109 24.14 -23.85 -4.96
C ASP A 109 22.99 -24.63 -5.62
N LYS A 110 22.79 -25.89 -5.21
CA LYS A 110 21.68 -26.74 -5.68
C LYS A 110 20.31 -26.14 -5.34
N LYS A 111 20.23 -25.24 -4.36
CA LYS A 111 19.02 -24.48 -4.05
C LYS A 111 19.14 -23.14 -4.80
N GLN A 112 18.27 -22.89 -5.78
CA GLN A 112 18.18 -21.60 -6.49
C GLN A 112 18.02 -20.44 -5.47
N LYS A 113 19.15 -19.87 -5.05
CA LYS A 113 19.24 -18.85 -4.03
C LYS A 113 19.36 -17.51 -4.72
N VAL A 114 18.61 -16.52 -4.24
CA VAL A 114 18.72 -15.14 -4.71
C VAL A 114 19.54 -14.37 -3.68
N VAL A 115 20.51 -13.61 -4.16
CA VAL A 115 21.33 -12.71 -3.33
C VAL A 115 20.98 -11.27 -3.72
N PHE A 116 20.77 -10.45 -2.70
CA PHE A 116 20.49 -9.02 -2.83
C PHE A 116 21.75 -8.22 -2.53
N GLN A 117 22.04 -7.26 -3.40
CA GLN A 117 23.18 -6.34 -3.33
C GLN A 117 22.70 -4.91 -3.56
N ALA A 118 23.41 -3.92 -3.02
CA ALA A 118 23.10 -2.51 -3.21
C ALA A 118 24.31 -1.69 -3.65
N TYR A 119 24.03 -0.66 -4.43
CA TYR A 119 24.99 0.20 -5.07
C TYR A 119 24.57 1.66 -4.95
N LEU A 120 25.56 2.54 -5.01
CA LEU A 120 25.41 3.99 -5.04
C LEU A 120 26.16 4.53 -6.25
N ALA A 121 25.46 5.24 -7.13
CA ALA A 121 25.99 5.79 -8.37
C ALA A 121 25.98 7.32 -8.35
N GLU A 122 27.06 7.92 -8.83
CA GLU A 122 27.16 9.37 -9.05
C GLU A 122 26.64 9.73 -10.44
N LEU A 123 25.66 10.64 -10.50
CA LEU A 123 24.96 10.96 -11.74
C LEU A 123 25.62 12.08 -12.56
N GLN A 124 26.33 13.00 -11.89
CA GLN A 124 26.96 14.16 -12.52
C GLN A 124 28.42 13.95 -12.91
N SER A 125 29.07 12.91 -12.39
CA SER A 125 30.44 12.56 -12.77
C SER A 125 30.54 12.17 -14.24
N ALA A 126 31.56 12.66 -14.95
CA ALA A 126 31.82 12.30 -16.35
C ALA A 126 31.97 10.77 -16.54
N GLU A 127 32.59 10.09 -15.56
CA GLU A 127 32.81 8.64 -15.59
C GLU A 127 31.66 7.84 -14.94
N LYS A 128 30.69 8.53 -14.33
CA LYS A 128 29.55 7.98 -13.56
C LYS A 128 29.95 6.79 -12.68
N ASN A 129 30.71 7.09 -11.62
CA ASN A 129 31.22 6.11 -10.66
C ASN A 129 30.07 5.34 -9.98
N VAL A 130 30.30 4.05 -9.75
CA VAL A 130 29.39 3.18 -8.98
C VAL A 130 30.14 2.51 -7.86
N PHE A 131 29.62 2.66 -6.66
CA PHE A 131 30.17 2.14 -5.44
C PHE A 131 29.27 1.01 -4.92
N SER A 132 29.88 -0.12 -4.61
CA SER A 132 29.22 -1.21 -3.88
C SER A 132 29.07 -0.81 -2.41
N LEU A 133 27.88 -1.03 -1.83
CA LEU A 133 27.70 -0.89 -0.38
C LEU A 133 28.27 -2.09 0.41
N ASN A 134 28.91 -3.04 -0.28
CA ASN A 134 29.59 -4.22 0.29
C ASN A 134 28.69 -5.05 1.22
N MET A 135 27.42 -5.18 0.83
CA MET A 135 26.43 -5.98 1.53
C MET A 135 25.82 -7.01 0.58
N GLU A 136 25.81 -8.26 1.04
CA GLU A 136 25.12 -9.37 0.37
C GLU A 136 24.14 -10.00 1.35
N ARG A 137 22.87 -10.09 0.96
CA ARG A 137 21.81 -10.65 1.81
C ARG A 137 20.97 -11.66 1.06
N SER A 138 20.47 -12.64 1.81
CA SER A 138 19.48 -13.60 1.29
C SER A 138 18.04 -13.08 1.37
N THR A 139 17.86 -11.96 2.08
CA THR A 139 16.60 -11.22 2.21
C THR A 139 16.66 -9.91 1.43
N PHE A 140 15.48 -9.39 1.09
CA PHE A 140 15.31 -8.18 0.28
C PHE A 140 16.00 -6.97 0.91
N LEU A 141 16.62 -6.19 0.03
CA LEU A 141 17.35 -4.98 0.36
C LEU A 141 16.65 -3.79 -0.31
N LYS A 142 16.08 -2.88 0.48
CA LYS A 142 15.50 -1.62 -0.02
C LYS A 142 16.45 -0.46 0.28
N VAL A 143 16.48 0.53 -0.61
CA VAL A 143 17.21 1.80 -0.44
C VAL A 143 16.25 2.96 -0.67
N GLN A 144 16.38 4.03 0.12
CA GLN A 144 15.50 5.19 0.05
C GLN A 144 16.21 6.45 0.54
N PHE A 145 16.34 7.47 -0.29
CA PHE A 145 16.85 8.78 0.15
C PHE A 145 15.82 9.54 0.99
N LEU A 146 16.35 10.33 1.93
CA LEU A 146 15.57 11.32 2.66
C LEU A 146 15.51 12.64 1.89
N TYR A 147 14.39 13.34 2.02
CA TYR A 147 14.10 14.62 1.40
C TYR A 147 13.82 15.64 2.50
N PRO A 148 14.89 16.18 3.14
CA PRO A 148 14.75 17.21 4.15
C PRO A 148 14.08 18.46 3.56
N GLU A 149 13.47 19.27 4.42
CA GLU A 149 12.89 20.54 4.02
C GLU A 149 14.01 21.50 3.62
N GLN A 150 14.01 21.95 2.37
CA GLN A 150 15.07 22.80 1.84
C GLN A 150 15.06 24.16 2.53
N THR A 151 16.15 24.50 3.24
CA THR A 151 16.44 25.88 3.63
C THR A 151 17.00 26.62 2.40
N LYS A 152 16.46 27.80 2.12
CA LYS A 152 16.51 28.51 0.82
C LYS A 152 17.89 28.99 0.31
N SER A 153 19.06 28.45 0.71
CA SER A 153 20.31 29.10 0.28
C SER A 153 21.62 28.30 0.21
N SER A 154 21.64 26.96 0.20
CA SER A 154 22.87 26.23 -0.15
C SER A 154 22.64 24.78 -0.54
N HIS A 155 23.49 24.23 -1.42
CA HIS A 155 23.59 22.79 -1.64
C HIS A 155 23.86 22.06 -0.33
N SER A 156 23.25 20.89 -0.16
CA SER A 156 23.50 20.09 1.02
C SER A 156 24.91 19.50 0.97
N LYS A 157 25.64 19.58 2.09
CA LYS A 157 26.94 18.91 2.26
C LYS A 157 26.80 17.43 2.61
N GLU A 158 25.57 16.97 2.80
CA GLU A 158 25.25 15.60 3.19
C GLU A 158 23.94 15.16 2.53
N SER A 159 23.91 13.94 2.02
CA SER A 159 22.71 13.28 1.53
C SER A 159 22.42 12.07 2.40
N ASP A 160 21.27 12.05 3.05
CA ASP A 160 20.87 10.96 3.94
C ASP A 160 20.07 9.90 3.19
N MET A 161 20.40 8.62 3.44
CA MET A 161 19.76 7.48 2.80
C MET A 161 19.47 6.38 3.81
N LEU A 162 18.27 5.83 3.76
CA LEU A 162 17.88 4.62 4.49
C LEU A 162 18.24 3.37 3.70
N VAL A 163 18.83 2.39 4.39
CA VAL A 163 19.09 1.05 3.88
C VAL A 163 18.35 0.05 4.75
N PHE A 164 17.43 -0.70 4.13
CA PHE A 164 16.58 -1.66 4.80
C PHE A 164 17.08 -3.06 4.52
N LEU A 165 17.49 -3.76 5.56
CA LEU A 165 17.87 -5.16 5.53
C LEU A 165 16.71 -5.97 6.14
N HIS A 166 15.84 -6.54 5.29
CA HIS A 166 14.62 -7.19 5.78
C HIS A 166 14.91 -8.27 6.82
N LYS A 167 14.19 -8.22 7.96
CA LYS A 167 14.36 -9.07 9.16
C LYS A 167 15.65 -8.87 9.96
N GLU A 168 16.49 -7.90 9.60
CA GLU A 168 17.77 -7.63 10.26
C GLU A 168 17.81 -6.23 10.90
N SER A 169 17.77 -5.16 10.10
CA SER A 169 17.95 -3.80 10.57
C SER A 169 17.59 -2.76 9.51
N ILE A 170 17.41 -1.52 9.96
CA ILE A 170 17.37 -0.35 9.07
C ILE A 170 18.51 0.57 9.51
N GLY A 171 19.37 0.92 8.55
CA GLY A 171 20.50 1.82 8.75
C GLY A 171 20.27 3.16 8.06
N LEU A 172 20.74 4.24 8.68
CA LEU A 172 20.87 5.58 8.11
C LEU A 172 22.30 5.77 7.61
N TYR A 173 22.44 6.05 6.33
CA TYR A 173 23.69 6.30 5.62
C TYR A 173 23.78 7.79 5.33
N LYS A 174 24.74 8.45 5.99
CA LYS A 174 25.04 9.86 5.83
C LYS A 174 26.15 10.01 4.80
N ILE A 175 25.80 10.41 3.58
CA ILE A 175 26.71 10.45 2.44
C ILE A 175 27.25 11.87 2.32
N PRO A 176 28.54 12.12 2.61
CA PRO A 176 29.10 13.45 2.47
C PRO A 176 29.20 13.84 0.99
N THR A 177 28.71 15.03 0.65
CA THR A 177 28.68 15.57 -0.72
C THR A 177 29.44 16.89 -0.79
N ALA A 178 30.09 17.14 -1.92
CA ALA A 178 30.72 18.42 -2.21
C ALA A 178 30.64 18.74 -3.70
N ARG A 179 30.67 20.03 -4.03
CA ARG A 179 30.85 20.48 -5.41
C ARG A 179 32.32 20.34 -5.78
N ILE A 180 32.62 19.57 -6.81
CA ILE A 180 33.99 19.33 -7.29
C ILE A 180 34.18 20.08 -8.62
N GLY A 181 34.50 21.37 -8.52
CA GLY A 181 34.71 22.24 -9.69
C GLY A 181 33.51 22.23 -10.66
N GLU A 182 33.80 22.03 -11.94
CA GLU A 182 32.79 21.89 -13.02
C GLU A 182 32.15 20.49 -13.10
N ARG A 183 32.61 19.51 -12.31
CA ARG A 183 32.08 18.13 -12.34
C ARG A 183 30.76 17.96 -11.58
N GLY A 184 30.21 19.06 -11.04
CA GLY A 184 28.98 19.06 -10.28
C GLY A 184 29.16 18.58 -8.84
N ILE A 185 28.06 18.11 -8.24
CA ILE A 185 28.00 17.63 -6.86
C ILE A 185 28.25 16.13 -6.86
N MET A 186 29.25 15.72 -6.08
CA MET A 186 29.74 14.34 -6.00
C MET A 186 29.94 13.95 -4.54
N MET A 187 30.19 12.66 -4.28
CA MET A 187 30.58 12.22 -2.95
C MET A 187 31.97 12.73 -2.61
N SER A 188 32.13 13.27 -1.40
CA SER A 188 33.41 13.80 -0.91
C SER A 188 34.11 12.88 0.08
N GLY A 189 33.51 11.74 0.43
CA GLY A 189 34.07 10.76 1.35
C GLY A 189 33.18 9.53 1.52
N GLN A 190 33.62 8.60 2.36
CA GLN A 190 32.85 7.39 2.67
C GLN A 190 31.59 7.72 3.48
N PRO A 191 30.45 7.06 3.20
CA PRO A 191 29.23 7.25 3.99
C PRO A 191 29.44 6.83 5.46
N LYS A 192 28.92 7.63 6.39
CA LYS A 192 28.82 7.24 7.81
C LYS A 192 27.52 6.49 8.03
N THR A 193 27.57 5.37 8.74
CA THR A 193 26.40 4.51 8.93
C THR A 193 25.97 4.47 10.39
N GLU A 194 24.68 4.66 10.64
CA GLU A 194 24.04 4.54 11.95
C GLU A 194 22.91 3.51 11.88
N GLN A 195 22.81 2.60 12.84
CA GLN A 195 21.66 1.70 12.91
C GLN A 195 20.51 2.36 13.68
N ILE A 196 19.41 2.64 13.00
CA ILE A 196 18.25 3.32 13.58
C ILE A 196 17.14 2.37 14.03
N VAL A 197 17.03 1.19 13.39
CA VAL A 197 16.07 0.15 13.77
C VAL A 197 16.79 -1.18 13.86
N ARG A 198 16.54 -1.93 14.93
CA ARG A 198 16.99 -3.32 15.10
C ARG A 198 15.82 -4.26 14.83
N LYS A 199 16.05 -5.30 14.03
CA LYS A 199 15.14 -6.44 13.77
C LYS A 199 13.67 -6.06 13.63
N PHE A 200 13.25 -5.75 12.42
CA PHE A 200 11.85 -5.47 12.07
C PHE A 200 11.28 -6.61 11.22
N VAL A 201 9.96 -6.83 11.27
CA VAL A 201 9.26 -7.85 10.47
C VAL A 201 8.44 -7.25 9.34
N TRP A 202 8.13 -5.96 9.41
CA TRP A 202 7.44 -5.20 8.37
C TRP A 202 7.82 -3.72 8.46
N CYS A 203 7.80 -3.01 7.34
CA CYS A 203 7.95 -1.56 7.32
C CYS A 203 7.19 -0.91 6.15
N GLN A 204 6.94 0.39 6.28
CA GLN A 204 6.41 1.27 5.25
C GLN A 204 7.11 2.64 5.33
N TRP A 205 7.60 3.11 4.18
CA TRP A 205 8.10 4.46 4.01
C TRP A 205 6.99 5.39 3.52
N ASP A 206 6.78 6.48 4.24
CA ASP A 206 5.94 7.60 3.84
C ASP A 206 6.85 8.71 3.28
N ALA A 207 6.94 8.78 1.96
CA ALA A 207 7.80 9.76 1.28
C ALA A 207 7.30 11.20 1.45
N GLN A 208 5.99 11.39 1.59
CA GLN A 208 5.39 12.73 1.69
C GLN A 208 5.76 13.38 3.01
N TYR A 209 5.56 12.65 4.11
CA TYR A 209 5.84 13.14 5.46
C TYR A 209 7.21 12.74 5.98
N GLN A 210 8.04 12.01 5.21
CA GLN A 210 9.36 11.53 5.64
C GLN A 210 9.28 10.70 6.93
N ARG A 211 8.36 9.74 6.96
CA ARG A 211 8.13 8.86 8.11
C ARG A 211 8.43 7.41 7.79
N LEU A 212 9.03 6.73 8.75
CA LEU A 212 9.22 5.29 8.72
C LEU A 212 8.30 4.64 9.73
N HIS A 213 7.33 3.86 9.24
CA HIS A 213 6.54 2.96 10.04
C HIS A 213 7.18 1.57 10.02
N TYR A 214 7.28 0.91 11.17
CA TYR A 214 7.79 -0.46 11.21
C TYR A 214 7.14 -1.26 12.33
N ILE A 215 7.07 -2.58 12.14
CA ILE A 215 6.61 -3.53 13.15
C ILE A 215 7.80 -4.38 13.57
N HIS A 216 7.94 -4.61 14.86
CA HIS A 216 8.95 -5.52 15.40
C HIS A 216 8.36 -6.43 16.47
N ASN A 217 9.04 -7.56 16.68
CA ASN A 217 8.72 -8.49 17.74
C ASN A 217 9.21 -7.91 19.08
N VAL A 218 8.38 -8.01 20.11
CA VAL A 218 8.68 -7.64 21.48
C VAL A 218 8.64 -8.90 22.33
N ARG A 219 9.76 -9.20 22.99
CA ARG A 219 9.81 -10.27 24.00
C ARG A 219 9.44 -9.67 25.34
N GLN A 220 8.45 -10.25 26.00
CA GLN A 220 8.11 -9.83 27.36
C GLN A 220 9.15 -10.39 28.32
N ALA A 221 9.66 -9.55 29.22
CA ALA A 221 10.53 -10.00 30.29
C ALA A 221 9.72 -11.00 31.14
N ASN A 222 10.17 -12.25 31.19
CA ASN A 222 9.58 -13.37 31.96
C ASN A 222 8.46 -14.17 31.27
N SER A 223 8.29 -14.06 29.95
CA SER A 223 7.39 -14.94 29.19
C SER A 223 7.98 -15.32 27.83
N ASP A 224 7.78 -16.58 27.42
CA ASP A 224 8.07 -17.03 26.04
C ASP A 224 7.08 -16.47 25.02
N THR A 225 6.06 -15.71 25.47
CA THR A 225 5.12 -15.03 24.58
C THR A 225 5.78 -13.85 23.87
N ILE A 226 5.59 -13.82 22.55
CA ILE A 226 6.07 -12.75 21.69
C ILE A 226 4.88 -11.88 21.31
N SER A 227 4.94 -10.60 21.69
CA SER A 227 4.00 -9.59 21.22
C SER A 227 4.63 -8.80 20.06
N HIS A 228 3.86 -7.90 19.46
CA HIS A 228 4.30 -7.06 18.36
C HIS A 228 4.01 -5.60 18.69
N SER A 229 4.92 -4.71 18.30
CA SER A 229 4.72 -3.27 18.41
C SER A 229 4.92 -2.62 17.06
N MET A 230 4.08 -1.63 16.74
CA MET A 230 4.26 -0.75 15.59
C MET A 230 4.84 0.57 16.07
N CYS A 231 5.94 0.99 15.46
CA CYS A 231 6.64 2.22 15.76
C CYS A 231 6.68 3.13 14.54
N THR A 232 6.68 4.43 14.77
CA THR A 232 6.85 5.45 13.72
C THR A 232 8.01 6.38 14.08
N LEU A 233 8.97 6.49 13.15
CA LEU A 233 10.04 7.48 13.20
C LEU A 233 9.73 8.61 12.22
N GLN A 234 9.83 9.85 12.68
CA GLN A 234 9.81 11.04 11.83
C GLN A 234 11.24 11.49 11.57
N PHE A 235 11.60 11.65 10.31
CA PHE A 235 12.88 12.26 9.95
C PHE A 235 12.67 13.77 9.83
N LYS A 236 13.47 14.52 10.59
CA LYS A 236 13.61 15.97 10.47
C LYS A 236 14.80 16.32 9.59
N ASN A 237 15.01 17.62 9.36
CA ASN A 237 16.20 18.12 8.68
C ASN A 237 17.48 17.57 9.34
N ASN A 238 18.47 17.24 8.50
CA ASN A 238 19.77 16.65 8.88
C ASN A 238 19.71 15.17 9.32
N GLY A 239 18.69 14.43 8.88
CA GLY A 239 18.60 12.98 9.08
C GLY A 239 18.32 12.57 10.51
N LYS A 240 17.96 13.50 11.40
CA LYS A 240 17.60 13.18 12.79
C LYS A 240 16.24 12.47 12.81
N ALA A 241 16.23 11.25 13.32
CA ALA A 241 15.03 10.46 13.52
C ALA A 241 14.47 10.72 14.94
N GLU A 242 13.19 11.07 15.02
CA GLU A 242 12.46 11.20 16.28
C GLU A 242 11.36 10.14 16.37
N ASN A 243 11.25 9.49 17.52
CA ASN A 243 10.15 8.57 17.80
C ASN A 243 8.84 9.38 17.93
N MET A 244 7.92 9.20 17.00
CA MET A 244 6.58 9.81 17.10
C MET A 244 5.64 8.97 17.95
N ILE A 245 5.60 7.67 17.67
CA ILE A 245 4.64 6.77 18.27
C ILE A 245 5.17 5.35 18.35
N SER A 246 4.78 4.65 19.41
CA SER A 246 4.99 3.22 19.61
C SER A 246 3.72 2.66 20.22
N ILE A 247 3.08 1.72 19.53
CA ILE A 247 1.82 1.11 19.98
C ILE A 247 1.85 -0.42 19.89
N PRO A 248 1.34 -1.12 20.90
CA PRO A 248 1.19 -2.57 20.84
C PRO A 248 0.14 -2.96 19.81
N ILE A 249 0.38 -4.07 19.11
CA ILE A 249 -0.59 -4.68 18.21
C ILE A 249 -1.48 -5.62 19.02
N ASN A 250 -2.76 -5.25 19.12
CA ASN A 250 -3.77 -5.96 19.93
C ASN A 250 -4.69 -6.87 19.10
N PHE A 251 -4.33 -7.16 17.85
CA PHE A 251 -5.05 -8.08 16.97
C PHE A 251 -4.16 -9.28 16.60
N PRO A 252 -4.73 -10.41 16.13
CA PRO A 252 -3.95 -11.62 15.83
C PRO A 252 -3.01 -11.39 14.64
N PHE A 253 -1.77 -11.03 14.96
CA PHE A 253 -0.68 -10.82 14.03
C PHE A 253 0.22 -12.07 13.97
N PRO A 254 0.62 -12.53 12.77
CA PRO A 254 1.45 -13.72 12.64
C PRO A 254 2.82 -13.49 13.25
N TYR A 255 3.30 -14.45 14.04
CA TYR A 255 4.68 -14.42 14.52
C TYR A 255 5.64 -14.72 13.37
N ILE A 256 6.39 -13.70 12.94
CA ILE A 256 7.36 -13.82 11.85
C ILE A 256 8.76 -13.94 12.46
N ARG A 257 9.41 -15.07 12.18
CA ARG A 257 10.80 -15.33 12.58
C ARG A 257 11.76 -14.82 11.53
N THR A 258 12.98 -14.53 11.98
CA THR A 258 14.13 -14.22 11.13
C THR A 258 14.45 -15.35 10.16
N ALA A 259 14.25 -16.62 10.57
CA ALA A 259 14.52 -17.79 9.76
C ALA A 259 13.43 -18.11 8.72
N ASP A 260 12.23 -17.55 8.84
CA ASP A 260 11.15 -17.83 7.90
C ASP A 260 11.52 -17.25 6.53
N LYS A 261 11.41 -18.05 5.46
CA LYS A 261 11.75 -17.63 4.11
C LYS A 261 10.64 -16.71 3.55
N PRO A 262 10.90 -15.42 3.34
CA PRO A 262 9.91 -14.50 2.79
C PRO A 262 9.69 -14.76 1.30
N HIS A 263 8.49 -14.42 0.81
CA HIS A 263 8.15 -14.49 -0.60
C HIS A 263 7.96 -13.08 -1.15
N TYR A 264 8.94 -12.60 -1.92
CA TYR A 264 8.92 -11.23 -2.43
C TYR A 264 8.21 -11.11 -3.78
N GLY A 265 7.28 -10.17 -3.87
CA GLY A 265 6.63 -9.79 -5.12
C GLY A 265 7.40 -8.72 -5.88
N ASP A 266 7.19 -8.65 -7.19
CA ASP A 266 7.61 -7.51 -8.02
C ASP A 266 6.45 -6.50 -8.07
N ILE A 267 6.33 -5.68 -7.01
CA ILE A 267 5.20 -4.77 -6.81
C ILE A 267 5.67 -3.32 -7.07
N PRO A 268 5.16 -2.64 -8.12
CA PRO A 268 5.45 -1.24 -8.36
C PRO A 268 5.02 -0.35 -7.20
N PHE A 269 5.73 0.75 -6.99
CA PHE A 269 5.41 1.74 -5.96
C PHE A 269 5.39 1.18 -4.52
N HIS A 270 5.98 0.01 -4.28
CA HIS A 270 5.92 -0.59 -2.95
C HIS A 270 6.69 0.26 -1.93
N THR A 271 5.94 0.83 -0.98
CA THR A 271 6.44 1.76 0.04
C THR A 271 7.33 1.09 1.09
N GLY A 272 7.25 -0.23 1.25
CA GLY A 272 8.05 -1.02 2.19
C GLY A 272 8.82 -2.17 1.54
N ILE A 273 8.92 -3.29 2.26
CA ILE A 273 9.39 -4.57 1.70
C ILE A 273 8.22 -5.36 1.10
N PRO A 274 8.27 -5.79 -0.18
CA PRO A 274 7.15 -6.44 -0.87
C PRO A 274 6.97 -7.91 -0.48
N ASP A 275 6.85 -8.22 0.82
CA ASP A 275 6.59 -9.57 1.33
C ASP A 275 5.12 -9.95 1.13
N LEU A 276 4.88 -10.90 0.23
CA LEU A 276 3.55 -11.37 -0.13
C LEU A 276 2.85 -12.14 1.01
N SER A 277 3.54 -12.53 2.08
CA SER A 277 2.89 -13.13 3.25
C SER A 277 2.13 -12.11 4.11
N LEU A 278 2.31 -10.80 3.85
CA LEU A 278 1.69 -9.72 4.59
C LEU A 278 0.91 -8.77 3.68
N ASN A 279 -0.18 -8.21 4.19
CA ASN A 279 -0.86 -7.07 3.58
C ASN A 279 -1.23 -6.07 4.68
N ILE A 280 -0.35 -5.10 4.90
CA ILE A 280 -0.42 -4.12 5.97
C ILE A 280 -0.22 -2.74 5.35
N SER A 281 -0.93 -1.74 5.86
CA SER A 281 -0.72 -0.34 5.47
C SER A 281 -0.96 0.57 6.65
N VAL A 282 -0.10 1.58 6.80
CA VAL A 282 -0.36 2.70 7.70
C VAL A 282 -0.93 3.84 6.86
N LEU A 283 -2.10 4.33 7.26
CA LEU A 283 -2.78 5.44 6.63
C LEU A 283 -2.90 6.59 7.63
N THR A 284 -2.45 7.77 7.23
CA THR A 284 -2.55 8.98 8.05
C THR A 284 -3.26 10.11 7.29
N GLN A 285 -3.83 11.06 8.02
CA GLN A 285 -4.40 12.29 7.47
C GLN A 285 -3.89 13.51 8.24
N SER A 286 -3.95 14.69 7.62
CA SER A 286 -3.60 15.97 8.25
C SER A 286 -4.51 16.33 9.43
N SER A 287 -5.70 15.73 9.51
CA SER A 287 -6.62 15.82 10.66
C SER A 287 -6.08 15.15 11.94
N GLY A 288 -4.94 14.45 11.86
CA GLY A 288 -4.40 13.67 12.97
C GLY A 288 -4.89 12.21 13.01
N THR A 289 -5.76 11.81 12.08
CA THR A 289 -6.19 10.41 11.94
C THR A 289 -5.00 9.52 11.61
N PHE A 290 -4.85 8.41 12.34
CA PHE A 290 -3.77 7.44 12.16
C PHE A 290 -4.35 6.03 12.28
N CYS A 291 -4.28 5.25 11.19
CA CYS A 291 -4.79 3.88 11.14
C CYS A 291 -3.72 2.89 10.69
N LEU A 292 -3.52 1.82 11.46
CA LEU A 292 -2.80 0.62 11.04
C LEU A 292 -3.80 -0.40 10.51
N CYS A 293 -3.73 -0.67 9.22
CA CYS A 293 -4.63 -1.58 8.51
C CYS A 293 -3.93 -2.90 8.26
N TYR A 294 -4.62 -4.01 8.51
CA TYR A 294 -4.07 -5.36 8.33
C TYR A 294 -5.12 -6.27 7.70
N HIS A 295 -4.79 -6.86 6.56
CA HIS A 295 -5.55 -7.96 5.95
C HIS A 295 -4.92 -9.28 6.37
N LYS A 296 -5.69 -10.11 7.07
CA LYS A 296 -5.25 -11.43 7.51
C LYS A 296 -5.26 -12.39 6.34
N LEU A 297 -4.07 -12.62 5.79
CA LEU A 297 -3.86 -13.63 4.76
C LEU A 297 -3.80 -15.00 5.41
N MET A 298 -4.45 -15.98 4.78
CA MET A 298 -4.32 -17.36 5.22
C MET A 298 -2.94 -17.89 4.84
N SER A 299 -2.32 -18.66 5.73
CA SER A 299 -1.21 -19.51 5.32
C SER A 299 -1.76 -20.64 4.48
N ASP A 300 -1.07 -20.98 3.37
CA ASP A 300 -1.27 -22.25 2.68
C ASP A 300 -0.96 -23.37 3.69
N GLN A 301 -1.96 -23.75 4.47
CA GLN A 301 -1.97 -25.09 5.03
C GLN A 301 -1.95 -25.99 3.81
N LYS A 302 -0.90 -26.82 3.71
CA LYS A 302 -0.76 -27.88 2.71
C LYS A 302 -2.11 -28.58 2.60
N SER A 303 -2.90 -28.19 1.61
CA SER A 303 -4.21 -28.76 1.41
C SER A 303 -3.92 -30.15 0.87
N GLU A 304 -4.36 -31.15 1.63
CA GLU A 304 -4.49 -32.50 1.14
C GLU A 304 -5.15 -32.42 -0.24
N HIS A 305 -4.51 -33.08 -1.21
CA HIS A 305 -4.86 -33.05 -2.62
C HIS A 305 -6.32 -33.50 -2.83
N GLY A 306 -7.23 -32.53 -2.88
CA GLY A 306 -8.59 -32.69 -3.41
C GLY A 306 -8.82 -31.65 -4.51
N PRO A 307 -9.53 -31.98 -5.60
CA PRO A 307 -9.92 -31.00 -6.60
C PRO A 307 -10.72 -29.88 -5.92
N GLN A 308 -10.26 -28.63 -6.05
CA GLN A 308 -10.98 -27.47 -5.53
C GLN A 308 -12.38 -27.45 -6.13
N SER A 309 -13.40 -27.57 -5.29
CA SER A 309 -14.78 -27.48 -5.76
C SER A 309 -15.07 -26.00 -6.09
N PRO A 310 -15.81 -25.71 -7.18
CA PRO A 310 -16.25 -24.34 -7.49
C PRO A 310 -17.15 -23.72 -6.39
N ASN A 311 -17.57 -24.51 -5.39
CA ASN A 311 -18.39 -24.10 -4.25
C ASN A 311 -17.60 -23.88 -2.95
N ASP A 312 -16.27 -23.85 -3.00
CA ASP A 312 -15.47 -23.48 -1.84
C ASP A 312 -15.58 -21.96 -1.57
N TYR A 313 -16.24 -21.60 -0.47
CA TYR A 313 -16.34 -20.23 0.01
C TYR A 313 -15.42 -19.97 1.20
N GLN A 314 -14.97 -18.73 1.35
CA GLN A 314 -14.04 -18.31 2.39
C GLN A 314 -14.35 -16.90 2.88
N ASN A 315 -13.95 -16.63 4.12
CA ASN A 315 -14.06 -15.32 4.74
C ASN A 315 -12.78 -14.49 4.49
N VAL A 316 -12.97 -13.19 4.25
CA VAL A 316 -11.90 -12.20 4.22
C VAL A 316 -11.93 -11.42 5.53
N GLU A 317 -10.85 -11.53 6.30
CA GLU A 317 -10.73 -10.91 7.62
C GLU A 317 -9.71 -9.76 7.60
N TYR A 318 -10.05 -8.65 8.24
CA TYR A 318 -9.14 -7.51 8.36
C TYR A 318 -9.34 -6.75 9.68
N TYR A 319 -8.30 -6.00 10.05
CA TYR A 319 -8.23 -5.24 11.28
C TYR A 319 -7.79 -3.81 10.99
N ILE A 320 -8.45 -2.85 11.60
CA ILE A 320 -8.09 -1.42 11.54
C ILE A 320 -7.83 -0.96 12.96
N SER A 321 -6.57 -0.80 13.34
CA SER A 321 -6.19 -0.22 14.62
C SER A 321 -6.08 1.29 14.47
N MET A 322 -6.99 2.00 15.12
CA MET A 322 -7.08 3.46 15.10
C MET A 322 -6.35 3.99 16.32
N VAL A 323 -5.20 4.61 16.05
CA VAL A 323 -4.29 4.99 17.12
C VAL A 323 -4.83 6.17 17.92
N HIS A 324 -5.47 7.11 17.23
CA HIS A 324 -6.11 8.30 17.83
C HIS A 324 -7.34 7.96 18.70
N HIS A 325 -7.93 6.77 18.55
CA HIS A 325 -9.04 6.29 19.38
C HIS A 325 -8.66 5.17 20.34
N ALA A 326 -7.40 4.69 20.29
CA ALA A 326 -6.95 3.49 21.00
C ALA A 326 -7.87 2.26 20.80
N LYS A 327 -8.57 2.17 19.66
CA LYS A 327 -9.57 1.14 19.36
C LYS A 327 -9.12 0.34 18.14
N THR A 328 -9.58 -0.92 18.05
CA THR A 328 -9.39 -1.75 16.84
C THR A 328 -10.74 -2.21 16.32
N LEU A 329 -11.03 -1.92 15.05
CA LEU A 329 -12.18 -2.47 14.35
C LEU A 329 -11.77 -3.77 13.66
N TYR A 330 -12.63 -4.77 13.76
CA TYR A 330 -12.49 -6.06 13.07
C TYR A 330 -13.59 -6.15 12.01
N GLY A 331 -13.21 -6.42 10.78
CA GLY A 331 -14.15 -6.70 9.69
C GLY A 331 -13.96 -8.11 9.14
N CYS A 332 -15.08 -8.74 8.82
CA CYS A 332 -15.13 -10.08 8.24
C CYS A 332 -16.19 -10.09 7.13
N VAL A 333 -15.78 -10.23 5.88
CA VAL A 333 -16.70 -10.41 4.76
C VAL A 333 -16.74 -11.90 4.44
N SER A 334 -17.89 -12.53 4.67
CA SER A 334 -18.08 -13.97 4.51
C SER A 334 -18.56 -14.34 3.11
N SER A 335 -18.45 -15.63 2.77
CA SER A 335 -19.05 -16.21 1.57
C SER A 335 -18.46 -15.72 0.24
N LEU A 336 -17.17 -15.42 0.19
CA LEU A 336 -16.47 -15.09 -1.06
C LEU A 336 -15.84 -16.35 -1.68
N PRO A 337 -15.82 -16.51 -3.02
CA PRO A 337 -15.21 -17.68 -3.63
C PRO A 337 -13.71 -17.78 -3.25
N LYS A 338 -13.28 -18.94 -2.78
CA LYS A 338 -11.92 -19.18 -2.27
C LYS A 338 -10.83 -18.84 -3.28
N HIS A 339 -11.04 -19.14 -4.55
CA HIS A 339 -10.09 -18.82 -5.62
C HIS A 339 -9.85 -17.30 -5.77
N VAL A 340 -10.84 -16.47 -5.42
CA VAL A 340 -10.73 -15.00 -5.42
C VAL A 340 -9.92 -14.54 -4.23
N VAL A 341 -10.27 -15.03 -3.04
CA VAL A 341 -9.62 -14.67 -1.78
C VAL A 341 -8.12 -14.96 -1.84
N ASN A 342 -7.73 -16.06 -2.48
CA ASN A 342 -6.32 -16.46 -2.62
C ASN A 342 -5.54 -15.66 -3.67
N GLN A 343 -6.22 -15.04 -4.64
CA GLN A 343 -5.58 -14.31 -5.75
C GLN A 343 -5.57 -12.78 -5.56
N LYS A 344 -6.42 -12.24 -4.68
CA LYS A 344 -6.60 -10.80 -4.51
C LYS A 344 -6.22 -10.35 -3.10
N ARG A 345 -5.89 -9.06 -2.99
CA ARG A 345 -5.57 -8.40 -1.71
C ARG A 345 -6.53 -7.26 -1.46
N LEU A 346 -6.79 -6.99 -0.19
CA LEU A 346 -7.52 -5.80 0.21
C LEU A 346 -6.72 -4.54 -0.09
N VAL A 347 -7.42 -3.55 -0.62
CA VAL A 347 -6.98 -2.17 -0.82
C VAL A 347 -7.47 -1.35 0.36
N PHE A 348 -6.55 -0.65 1.00
CA PHE A 348 -6.84 0.34 2.04
C PHE A 348 -6.55 1.73 1.47
N SER A 349 -7.54 2.63 1.46
CA SER A 349 -7.32 4.02 1.06
C SER A 349 -8.29 4.98 1.73
N TRP A 350 -7.99 6.28 1.67
CA TRP A 350 -8.90 7.33 2.09
C TRP A 350 -9.85 7.71 0.96
N VAL A 351 -11.13 7.89 1.30
CA VAL A 351 -12.13 8.56 0.47
C VAL A 351 -12.74 9.69 1.32
N GLY A 352 -12.26 10.92 1.09
CA GLY A 352 -12.55 12.03 2.00
C GLY A 352 -12.06 11.71 3.41
N SER A 353 -12.95 11.74 4.40
CA SER A 353 -12.64 11.37 5.79
C SER A 353 -12.95 9.91 6.14
N TYR A 354 -13.41 9.09 5.18
CA TYR A 354 -13.66 7.67 5.38
C TYR A 354 -12.44 6.84 5.03
N LEU A 355 -12.21 5.80 5.83
CA LEU A 355 -11.30 4.73 5.44
C LEU A 355 -12.07 3.71 4.61
N LEU A 356 -11.62 3.50 3.39
CA LEU A 356 -12.13 2.51 2.47
C LEU A 356 -11.32 1.22 2.59
N VAL A 357 -12.04 0.11 2.77
CA VAL A 357 -11.52 -1.26 2.66
C VAL A 357 -12.20 -1.90 1.46
N MET A 358 -11.44 -2.30 0.46
CA MET A 358 -11.99 -2.82 -0.78
C MET A 358 -11.33 -4.12 -1.21
N LEU A 359 -12.14 -5.06 -1.70
CA LEU A 359 -11.68 -6.14 -2.56
C LEU A 359 -12.18 -5.85 -3.98
N PRO A 360 -11.31 -5.49 -4.94
CA PRO A 360 -11.73 -5.01 -6.25
C PRO A 360 -12.66 -5.99 -6.97
N GLY A 361 -13.88 -5.51 -7.30
CA GLY A 361 -14.92 -6.27 -7.97
C GLY A 361 -15.76 -7.18 -7.07
N TYR A 362 -15.65 -7.06 -5.74
CA TYR A 362 -16.40 -7.91 -4.79
C TYR A 362 -17.12 -7.08 -3.73
N PHE A 363 -16.37 -6.23 -3.00
CA PHE A 363 -16.98 -5.39 -1.98
C PHE A 363 -16.21 -4.09 -1.73
N VAL A 364 -16.92 -3.10 -1.19
CA VAL A 364 -16.39 -1.87 -0.60
C VAL A 364 -16.98 -1.71 0.78
N HIS A 365 -16.12 -1.47 1.76
CA HIS A 365 -16.51 -1.17 3.13
C HIS A 365 -15.95 0.20 3.51
N LEU A 366 -16.85 1.17 3.71
CA LEU A 366 -16.55 2.49 4.24
C LEU A 366 -16.64 2.47 5.76
N LEU A 367 -15.55 2.83 6.40
CA LEU A 367 -15.43 2.92 7.86
C LEU A 367 -15.34 4.38 8.28
N ASN A 368 -16.18 4.77 9.23
CA ASN A 368 -16.00 6.05 9.89
C ASN A 368 -14.91 5.87 10.94
N VAL A 369 -13.73 6.42 10.68
CA VAL A 369 -12.58 6.36 11.59
C VAL A 369 -12.08 7.77 11.91
N GLY A 370 -12.86 8.80 11.61
CA GLY A 370 -12.52 10.19 11.91
C GLY A 370 -12.40 10.42 13.41
N PRO A 371 -11.71 11.49 13.84
CA PRO A 371 -11.52 11.79 15.27
C PRO A 371 -12.82 12.27 15.94
N SER A 372 -13.78 12.79 15.16
CA SER A 372 -14.97 13.46 15.67
C SER A 372 -16.10 12.53 16.16
N PHE A 373 -16.09 11.26 15.74
CA PHE A 373 -17.15 10.31 16.04
C PHE A 373 -16.56 9.00 16.55
N GLU A 374 -17.38 8.22 17.26
CA GLU A 374 -16.99 6.86 17.63
C GLU A 374 -16.76 6.02 16.37
N PRO A 375 -15.63 5.30 16.26
CA PRO A 375 -15.36 4.52 15.08
C PRO A 375 -16.37 3.41 14.85
N CYS A 376 -16.84 3.27 13.61
CA CYS A 376 -17.84 2.29 13.25
C CYS A 376 -17.72 1.76 11.81
N HIS A 377 -18.32 0.60 11.59
CA HIS A 377 -18.61 0.06 10.28
C HIS A 377 -19.82 0.82 9.71
N HIS A 378 -19.59 1.69 8.73
CA HIS A 378 -20.62 2.62 8.30
C HIS A 378 -21.43 2.10 7.12
N ILE A 379 -20.77 1.81 6.00
CA ILE A 379 -21.44 1.33 4.77
C ILE A 379 -20.65 0.15 4.21
N LEU A 380 -21.32 -0.99 4.05
CA LEU A 380 -20.82 -2.14 3.29
C LEU A 380 -21.63 -2.27 2.00
N LEU A 381 -20.92 -2.34 0.89
CA LEU A 381 -21.46 -2.55 -0.44
C LEU A 381 -20.84 -3.84 -1.00
N HIS A 382 -21.66 -4.74 -1.53
CA HIS A 382 -21.18 -5.95 -2.22
C HIS A 382 -22.00 -6.26 -3.49
N ASP A 383 -21.34 -6.85 -4.48
CA ASP A 383 -21.97 -7.22 -5.78
C ASP A 383 -22.68 -8.58 -5.75
N TYR A 384 -22.53 -9.35 -4.67
CA TYR A 384 -23.09 -10.70 -4.60
C TYR A 384 -24.57 -10.69 -4.19
N THR A 385 -25.45 -11.06 -5.13
CA THR A 385 -26.80 -11.56 -4.88
C THR A 385 -26.73 -13.07 -4.65
N PHE A 386 -27.26 -13.57 -3.53
CA PHE A 386 -27.42 -15.01 -3.37
C PHE A 386 -28.52 -15.50 -4.31
N ASP A 387 -28.22 -16.48 -5.17
CA ASP A 387 -29.26 -17.34 -5.73
C ASP A 387 -29.91 -18.09 -4.55
N SER A 388 -31.14 -17.69 -4.21
CA SER A 388 -31.89 -18.27 -3.10
C SER A 388 -32.31 -19.73 -3.32
N GLU A 389 -31.94 -20.35 -4.44
CA GLU A 389 -32.37 -21.69 -4.82
C GLU A 389 -31.42 -22.83 -4.41
N SER A 390 -30.20 -22.54 -3.95
CA SER A 390 -29.18 -23.60 -3.74
C SER A 390 -28.79 -23.90 -2.29
N PHE A 391 -29.43 -23.30 -1.28
CA PHE A 391 -29.14 -23.57 0.13
C PHE A 391 -30.40 -23.77 0.98
N PRO A 392 -30.47 -24.78 1.87
CA PRO A 392 -31.59 -24.94 2.81
C PRO A 392 -31.76 -23.75 3.78
N HIS A 393 -30.75 -22.88 3.90
CA HIS A 393 -30.83 -21.64 4.65
C HIS A 393 -29.97 -20.53 4.00
N PRO A 394 -30.55 -19.44 3.47
CA PRO A 394 -29.80 -18.29 3.02
C PRO A 394 -29.20 -17.59 4.25
N ARG A 395 -27.87 -17.63 4.41
CA ARG A 395 -27.16 -16.79 5.38
C ARG A 395 -26.68 -15.54 4.65
N PRO A 396 -27.25 -14.34 4.92
CA PRO A 396 -26.76 -13.11 4.31
C PRO A 396 -25.27 -12.88 4.66
N ILE A 397 -24.54 -12.18 3.78
CA ILE A 397 -23.20 -11.69 4.09
C ILE A 397 -23.34 -10.82 5.33
N SER A 398 -22.84 -11.33 6.46
CA SER A 398 -22.85 -10.63 7.74
C SER A 398 -21.41 -10.29 8.12
N VAL A 399 -21.19 -9.02 8.46
CA VAL A 399 -19.97 -8.63 9.15
C VAL A 399 -20.10 -9.11 10.58
N LYS A 400 -19.24 -10.04 10.99
CA LYS A 400 -19.17 -10.45 12.40
C LYS A 400 -18.42 -9.38 13.18
N PHE A 401 -19.06 -8.83 14.22
CA PHE A 401 -18.45 -7.86 15.14
C PHE A 401 -17.88 -8.58 16.38
N ASN A 402 -16.89 -7.98 17.03
CA ASN A 402 -16.28 -8.54 18.23
C ASN A 402 -17.16 -8.26 19.46
N VAL A 403 -17.66 -9.30 20.15
CA VAL A 403 -18.56 -9.20 21.33
C VAL A 403 -17.80 -9.39 22.66
N LYS A 404 -16.57 -8.91 22.77
CA LYS A 404 -15.77 -9.10 23.99
C LYS A 404 -15.03 -7.83 24.38
N ASP A 405 -15.73 -6.96 25.11
CA ASP A 405 -15.12 -5.96 26.02
C ASP A 405 -16.06 -5.49 27.17
N GLU A 406 -17.21 -6.15 27.40
CA GLU A 406 -18.22 -5.65 28.37
C GLU A 406 -18.18 -6.30 29.78
N MET A 407 -17.16 -7.09 30.13
CA MET A 407 -17.16 -7.84 31.39
C MET A 407 -16.23 -7.32 32.51
N THR A 408 -15.60 -6.16 32.36
CA THR A 408 -14.74 -5.58 33.42
C THR A 408 -15.03 -4.10 33.69
N SER A 409 -16.27 -3.75 34.01
CA SER A 409 -16.58 -2.55 34.80
C SER A 409 -18.01 -2.60 35.35
N ARG A 410 -18.22 -3.41 36.38
CA ARG A 410 -19.42 -3.28 37.24
C ARG A 410 -18.96 -2.95 38.64
N GLN A 411 -18.89 -1.65 38.94
CA GLN A 411 -19.32 -1.09 40.20
C GLN A 411 -19.25 0.44 40.15
N THR A 412 -20.43 1.04 40.30
CA THR A 412 -20.76 2.39 40.82
C THR A 412 -21.43 3.36 39.84
N SER A 413 -22.56 3.88 40.35
CA SER A 413 -23.39 5.02 39.94
C SER A 413 -24.28 4.91 38.69
N SER A 414 -25.58 4.91 39.01
CA SER A 414 -26.78 5.06 38.21
C SER A 414 -26.79 6.28 37.28
N MET A 415 -27.01 6.05 35.98
CA MET A 415 -28.05 6.67 35.14
C MET A 415 -27.77 6.30 33.68
N SER A 416 -28.53 5.35 33.12
CA SER A 416 -28.78 5.22 31.67
C SER A 416 -29.70 4.03 31.41
N HIS A 417 -31.00 4.30 31.30
CA HIS A 417 -31.89 3.44 30.52
C HIS A 417 -31.79 3.94 29.08
N PHE A 418 -31.22 3.15 28.17
CA PHE A 418 -31.46 3.08 26.71
C PHE A 418 -30.24 2.48 25.99
N SER A 419 -29.95 1.19 26.20
CA SER A 419 -29.07 0.42 25.30
C SER A 419 -29.06 -1.07 25.64
N THR A 420 -30.19 -1.75 25.50
CA THR A 420 -30.23 -3.24 25.56
C THR A 420 -31.50 -3.76 24.87
N SER A 421 -31.58 -3.68 23.53
CA SER A 421 -32.61 -4.40 22.77
C SER A 421 -32.36 -4.54 21.25
N LEU A 422 -31.10 -4.52 20.78
CA LEU A 422 -30.82 -4.55 19.32
C LEU A 422 -30.44 -5.93 18.74
N THR A 423 -30.46 -7.01 19.53
CA THR A 423 -30.16 -8.37 19.03
C THR A 423 -31.35 -9.32 18.98
N SER A 424 -32.54 -8.92 19.42
CA SER A 424 -33.75 -9.77 19.41
C SER A 424 -34.77 -9.43 18.31
N SER A 425 -34.60 -8.33 17.57
CA SER A 425 -35.60 -7.87 16.57
C SER A 425 -35.36 -8.35 15.14
N ILE A 426 -34.29 -9.12 14.85
CA ILE A 426 -34.03 -9.64 13.49
C ILE A 426 -34.96 -10.82 13.11
N SER A 427 -35.80 -11.33 14.03
CA SER A 427 -36.61 -12.54 13.79
C SER A 427 -38.13 -12.34 13.67
N ARG A 428 -38.66 -11.13 13.83
CA ARG A 428 -40.12 -10.89 13.79
C ARG A 428 -40.45 -9.58 13.12
N ASP A 429 -40.47 -9.60 11.78
CA ASP A 429 -41.39 -8.81 10.97
C ASP A 429 -41.34 -9.35 9.53
N ARG A 430 -42.02 -10.49 9.33
CA ARG A 430 -42.40 -10.97 8.00
C ARG A 430 -43.63 -10.19 7.56
N HIS A 431 -43.44 -8.95 7.11
CA HIS A 431 -44.42 -8.30 6.26
C HIS A 431 -43.96 -8.38 4.80
N SER A 432 -44.84 -9.02 4.03
CA SER A 432 -44.78 -9.30 2.61
C SER A 432 -44.45 -8.06 1.76
N PHE A 433 -43.18 -7.91 1.41
CA PHE A 433 -42.81 -7.13 0.24
C PHE A 433 -43.07 -8.01 -0.99
N ASN A 434 -44.15 -7.67 -1.71
CA ASN A 434 -44.42 -8.25 -3.02
C ASN A 434 -43.21 -8.03 -3.94
N SER A 435 -42.91 -9.08 -4.70
CA SER A 435 -42.00 -9.19 -5.83
C SER A 435 -42.09 -8.00 -6.80
N LEU A 436 -41.39 -6.91 -6.48
CA LEU A 436 -40.87 -5.97 -7.47
C LEU A 436 -39.44 -6.43 -7.75
N CYS A 437 -39.15 -6.74 -9.01
CA CYS A 437 -37.85 -7.13 -9.51
C CYS A 437 -36.79 -6.11 -9.02
N GLN A 438 -36.12 -6.43 -7.91
CA GLN A 438 -35.21 -5.52 -7.24
C GLN A 438 -33.98 -5.41 -8.14
N LYS A 439 -33.89 -4.32 -8.92
CA LYS A 439 -32.72 -4.08 -9.79
C LYS A 439 -31.48 -4.06 -8.88
N SER A 440 -30.63 -5.08 -8.98
CA SER A 440 -29.35 -5.12 -8.28
C SER A 440 -28.46 -4.06 -8.88
N ILE A 441 -28.19 -2.98 -8.14
CA ILE A 441 -27.25 -1.94 -8.58
C ILE A 441 -25.85 -2.45 -8.26
N PRO A 442 -24.99 -2.68 -9.26
CA PRO A 442 -23.65 -3.15 -8.99
C PRO A 442 -22.84 -2.05 -8.27
N VAL A 443 -22.13 -2.46 -7.24
CA VAL A 443 -21.12 -1.71 -6.51
C VAL A 443 -20.02 -1.27 -7.45
N PHE A 444 -19.53 -2.16 -8.29
CA PHE A 444 -18.48 -1.89 -9.27
C PHE A 444 -18.93 -2.04 -10.73
N SER A 445 -18.21 -1.40 -11.65
CA SER A 445 -18.32 -1.76 -13.07
C SER A 445 -17.75 -3.17 -13.32
N GLU A 446 -18.21 -3.83 -14.39
CA GLU A 446 -17.72 -5.16 -14.79
C GLU A 446 -16.19 -5.20 -14.95
N TYR A 447 -15.59 -4.08 -15.37
CA TYR A 447 -14.14 -3.90 -15.46
C TYR A 447 -13.40 -4.23 -14.15
N CYS A 448 -13.94 -3.87 -12.98
CA CYS A 448 -13.30 -4.07 -11.68
C CYS A 448 -13.16 -5.54 -11.27
N SER A 449 -14.05 -6.41 -11.77
CA SER A 449 -14.01 -7.85 -11.49
C SER A 449 -12.69 -8.50 -11.96
N ASN A 450 -12.16 -8.00 -13.08
CA ASN A 450 -10.93 -8.47 -13.71
C ASN A 450 -9.63 -7.92 -13.09
N ILE A 451 -9.74 -6.87 -12.26
CA ILE A 451 -8.57 -6.25 -11.60
C ILE A 451 -8.11 -7.15 -10.46
N LYS A 452 -6.93 -7.77 -10.61
CA LYS A 452 -6.36 -8.65 -9.59
C LYS A 452 -5.56 -7.90 -8.53
N THR A 453 -4.82 -6.89 -8.96
CA THR A 453 -3.85 -6.17 -8.12
C THR A 453 -4.01 -4.68 -8.34
N LEU A 454 -4.58 -4.01 -7.34
CA LEU A 454 -4.78 -2.57 -7.33
C LEU A 454 -3.96 -1.98 -6.18
N LEU A 455 -3.09 -1.03 -6.48
CA LEU A 455 -2.10 -0.51 -5.54
C LEU A 455 -2.39 0.97 -5.24
N PRO A 456 -2.48 1.40 -3.97
CA PRO A 456 -2.63 2.82 -3.66
C PRO A 456 -1.34 3.58 -4.02
N CYS A 457 -1.49 4.75 -4.65
CA CYS A 457 -0.38 5.63 -5.03
C CYS A 457 -0.50 6.98 -4.33
N GLN A 458 0.52 7.34 -3.56
CA GLN A 458 0.49 8.54 -2.70
C GLN A 458 0.93 9.82 -3.43
N GLY A 459 1.62 9.72 -4.58
CA GLY A 459 2.29 10.87 -5.20
C GLY A 459 1.59 11.57 -6.37
N PHE A 460 0.44 11.11 -6.87
CA PHE A 460 -0.22 11.71 -8.05
C PHE A 460 -1.21 12.85 -7.70
N VAL A 461 -1.02 13.53 -6.57
CA VAL A 461 -1.94 14.57 -6.11
C VAL A 461 -1.74 15.84 -6.95
N ARG A 462 -2.69 16.14 -7.86
CA ARG A 462 -2.81 17.48 -8.46
C ARG A 462 -3.59 18.38 -7.51
N GLU A 463 -3.00 19.52 -7.19
CA GLU A 463 -3.53 20.60 -6.35
C GLU A 463 -5.02 20.86 -6.61
N SER A 464 -5.89 20.26 -5.80
CA SER A 464 -7.32 20.58 -5.82
C SER A 464 -8.02 20.04 -4.59
N GLY A 465 -7.41 20.16 -3.39
CA GLY A 465 -8.08 20.04 -2.08
C GLY A 465 -8.87 18.76 -1.78
N SER A 466 -8.97 17.82 -2.72
CA SER A 466 -9.69 16.56 -2.62
C SER A 466 -8.66 15.46 -2.49
N ILE A 467 -8.83 14.66 -1.45
CA ILE A 467 -8.03 13.46 -1.14
C ILE A 467 -8.46 12.35 -2.12
N ALA A 468 -8.39 12.62 -3.43
CA ALA A 468 -8.62 11.62 -4.44
C ALA A 468 -7.36 10.76 -4.52
N GLN A 469 -7.38 9.61 -3.83
CA GLN A 469 -6.31 8.63 -3.94
C GLN A 469 -6.32 8.03 -5.35
N HIS A 470 -5.19 8.14 -6.02
CA HIS A 470 -4.96 7.42 -7.26
C HIS A 470 -4.58 5.99 -6.92
N LEU A 471 -5.10 5.06 -7.70
CA LEU A 471 -4.81 3.64 -7.62
C LEU A 471 -4.10 3.25 -8.92
N TYR A 472 -3.12 2.35 -8.83
CA TYR A 472 -2.43 1.82 -9.99
C TYR A 472 -2.84 0.36 -10.19
N ASP A 473 -3.40 0.05 -11.35
CA ASP A 473 -3.64 -1.33 -11.76
C ASP A 473 -2.35 -1.90 -12.36
N TYR A 474 -1.75 -2.83 -11.62
CA TYR A 474 -0.49 -3.45 -12.01
C TYR A 474 -0.55 -4.13 -13.38
N ARG A 475 -1.71 -4.71 -13.74
CA ARG A 475 -1.83 -5.52 -14.95
C ARG A 475 -1.99 -4.66 -16.21
N SER A 476 -2.82 -3.62 -16.14
CA SER A 476 -3.03 -2.73 -17.29
C SER A 476 -1.95 -1.65 -17.39
N GLY A 477 -1.31 -1.27 -16.29
CA GLY A 477 -0.43 -0.10 -16.26
C GLY A 477 -1.16 1.23 -16.09
N CYS A 478 -2.48 1.18 -15.91
CA CYS A 478 -3.31 2.36 -15.78
C CYS A 478 -3.28 2.94 -14.37
N MET A 479 -3.17 4.26 -14.32
CA MET A 479 -3.57 5.06 -13.17
C MET A 479 -5.09 5.22 -13.21
N LEU A 480 -5.72 4.91 -12.10
CA LEU A 480 -7.16 4.95 -11.88
C LEU A 480 -7.47 5.91 -10.74
N LYS A 481 -8.59 6.62 -10.85
CA LYS A 481 -9.16 7.42 -9.78
C LYS A 481 -10.44 6.73 -9.31
N LEU A 482 -10.55 6.50 -8.01
CA LEU A 482 -11.80 6.04 -7.43
C LEU A 482 -12.77 7.23 -7.33
N VAL A 483 -13.91 7.10 -8.00
CA VAL A 483 -14.98 8.10 -8.04
C VAL A 483 -16.24 7.49 -7.45
N LEU A 484 -16.92 8.29 -6.63
CA LEU A 484 -18.21 7.92 -6.10
C LEU A 484 -19.30 8.43 -7.03
N ASN A 485 -20.11 7.51 -7.57
CA ASN A 485 -21.27 7.88 -8.36
C ASN A 485 -22.45 8.19 -7.42
N THR A 486 -22.71 9.47 -7.21
CA THR A 486 -23.78 9.96 -6.32
C THR A 486 -25.16 9.54 -6.79
N ASP A 487 -25.38 9.46 -8.11
CA ASP A 487 -26.68 9.06 -8.66
C ASP A 487 -26.97 7.58 -8.35
N LEU A 488 -25.97 6.71 -8.48
CA LEU A 488 -26.10 5.30 -8.10
C LEU A 488 -26.27 5.10 -6.58
N ILE A 489 -25.68 5.98 -5.76
CA ILE A 489 -25.95 5.99 -4.31
C ILE A 489 -27.41 6.34 -4.04
N LEU A 490 -27.92 7.37 -4.69
CA LEU A 490 -29.30 7.82 -4.49
C LEU A 490 -30.32 6.80 -5.00
N ASP A 491 -30.04 6.13 -6.11
CA ASP A 491 -30.86 5.02 -6.59
C ASP A 491 -30.84 3.84 -5.61
N SER A 492 -29.68 3.56 -5.00
CA SER A 492 -29.58 2.53 -3.94
C SER A 492 -30.32 2.93 -2.66
N PHE A 493 -30.39 4.22 -2.33
CA PHE A 493 -31.15 4.70 -1.19
C PHE A 493 -32.63 4.27 -1.28
N GLN A 494 -33.24 4.36 -2.46
CA GLN A 494 -34.65 3.95 -2.65
C GLN A 494 -34.85 2.45 -2.40
N ASN A 495 -33.84 1.63 -2.71
CA ASN A 495 -33.95 0.16 -2.75
C ASN A 495 -33.34 -0.55 -1.53
N THR A 496 -32.87 0.18 -0.52
CA THR A 496 -32.18 -0.37 0.66
C THR A 496 -32.98 -0.21 1.96
N TYR A 497 -32.56 -0.96 3.00
CA TYR A 497 -33.18 -0.92 4.33
C TYR A 497 -32.95 0.42 5.04
N TRP A 498 -33.84 0.80 5.97
CA TRP A 498 -33.81 2.13 6.60
C TRP A 498 -32.48 2.48 7.28
N GLN A 499 -31.78 1.49 7.86
CA GLN A 499 -30.47 1.70 8.49
C GLN A 499 -29.40 2.09 7.46
N THR A 500 -29.39 1.41 6.31
CA THR A 500 -28.52 1.74 5.18
C THR A 500 -28.86 3.11 4.61
N ARG A 501 -30.16 3.45 4.51
CA ARG A 501 -30.61 4.79 4.11
C ARG A 501 -30.05 5.87 5.03
N LEU A 502 -30.14 5.68 6.35
CA LEU A 502 -29.57 6.65 7.31
C LEU A 502 -28.05 6.78 7.17
N ALA A 503 -27.33 5.68 6.97
CA ALA A 503 -25.89 5.71 6.75
C ALA A 503 -25.53 6.46 5.45
N ILE A 504 -26.27 6.21 4.37
CA ILE A 504 -26.12 6.95 3.10
C ILE A 504 -26.41 8.44 3.31
N LEU A 505 -27.49 8.80 4.00
CA LEU A 505 -27.87 10.18 4.27
C LEU A 505 -26.82 10.89 5.14
N HIS A 506 -26.34 10.22 6.19
CA HIS A 506 -25.24 10.70 7.03
C HIS A 506 -23.98 10.95 6.20
N TYR A 507 -23.62 10.02 5.31
CA TYR A 507 -22.48 10.18 4.40
C TYR A 507 -22.67 11.37 3.44
N MET A 508 -23.83 11.48 2.78
CA MET A 508 -24.11 12.55 1.81
C MET A 508 -24.09 13.94 2.45
N ILE A 509 -24.75 14.10 3.61
CA ILE A 509 -24.88 15.40 4.28
C ILE A 509 -23.54 15.85 4.88
N LEU A 510 -22.90 14.98 5.68
CA LEU A 510 -21.73 15.40 6.45
C LEU A 510 -20.44 15.37 5.65
N HIS A 511 -20.35 14.52 4.61
CA HIS A 511 -19.07 14.25 3.96
C HIS A 511 -19.02 14.65 2.49
N ASN A 512 -20.12 14.50 1.75
CA ASN A 512 -20.23 15.09 0.40
C ASN A 512 -20.69 16.56 0.42
N LYS A 513 -21.16 17.07 1.58
CA LYS A 513 -21.70 18.43 1.74
C LYS A 513 -22.80 18.76 0.73
N ASP A 514 -23.50 17.75 0.23
CA ASP A 514 -24.60 17.92 -0.70
C ASP A 514 -25.91 18.04 0.11
N PHE A 515 -26.17 19.26 0.58
CA PHE A 515 -27.39 19.57 1.34
C PHE A 515 -28.65 19.56 0.46
N PHE A 516 -28.50 19.63 -0.87
CA PHE A 516 -29.62 19.66 -1.81
C PHE A 516 -30.13 18.26 -2.15
N ILE A 517 -29.36 17.21 -1.85
CA ILE A 517 -29.78 15.81 -1.98
C ILE A 517 -31.05 15.51 -1.18
N VAL A 518 -31.21 16.14 -0.01
CA VAL A 518 -32.41 15.99 0.84
C VAL A 518 -33.67 16.54 0.16
N LYS A 519 -33.53 17.46 -0.82
CA LYS A 519 -34.66 18.02 -1.59
C LYS A 519 -35.02 17.21 -2.83
N LYS A 520 -34.14 16.30 -3.29
CA LYS A 520 -34.31 15.53 -4.54
C LYS A 520 -35.10 14.22 -4.34
N GLN A 521 -35.49 13.89 -3.11
CA GLN A 521 -36.19 12.65 -2.76
C GLN A 521 -37.56 12.92 -2.14
#